data_AF-D5L2V2-F1
#
_entry.id   AF-D5L2V2-F1
#
_cell.length_a   1.000
_cell.length_b   1.000
_cell.length_c   1.000
_cell.angle_alpha   90.00
_cell.angle_beta   90.00
_cell.angle_gamma   90.00
#
_symmetry.space_group_name_H-M   'P 1'
#
loop_
_entity.id
_entity.type
_entity.pdbx_description
1 polymer ?
#
loop_
_entity_poly.entity_id
_entity_poly.type
_entity_poly.pdbx_seq_one_letter_code
_entity_poly.pdbx_strand_id
1 'polypeptide(L)'
;TVMRARDHGVGRGAAAAGSSAAGPEVAIKVIRANETMYKAAQTEQAILRKLCNSDLENRKHCIRLLRVFEFRKHMCLVFEPMDMNLRDLTKKYGRNKGLNVTAVAMYTAQLMVALRHLRKNGVLHA
;
A
#
# COMPACT_ATOMS: atom_id res chain seq x y z
N THR A 1 -4.31 3.39 -12.19
CA THR A 1 -3.87 4.67 -11.57
C THR A 1 -3.99 4.57 -10.07
N VAL A 2 -3.08 5.16 -9.30
CA VAL A 2 -3.20 5.27 -7.83
C VAL A 2 -3.55 6.71 -7.50
N MET A 3 -4.57 6.94 -6.69
CA MET A 3 -4.99 8.26 -6.23
C MET A 3 -5.12 8.30 -4.71
N ARG A 4 -4.89 9.48 -4.13
CA ARG A 4 -5.10 9.73 -2.71
C ARG A 4 -6.56 10.13 -2.50
N ALA A 5 -7.22 9.55 -1.51
CA ALA A 5 -8.64 9.77 -1.21
C ALA A 5 -8.87 9.78 0.30
N ARG A 6 -10.09 10.13 0.73
CA ARG A 6 -10.53 10.03 2.13
C ARG A 6 -11.65 8.99 2.23
N ASP A 7 -11.54 8.06 3.18
CA ASP A 7 -12.60 7.09 3.43
C ASP A 7 -13.68 7.73 4.30
N HIS A 8 -14.79 8.13 3.67
CA HIS A 8 -15.91 8.76 4.39
C HIS A 8 -16.79 7.76 5.13
N GLY A 9 -16.57 6.44 4.98
CA GLY A 9 -17.31 5.39 5.66
C GLY A 9 -18.80 5.30 5.24
N VAL A 10 -19.26 4.09 4.95
CA VAL A 10 -20.67 3.76 5.15
C VAL A 10 -20.80 3.34 6.63
N GLY A 11 -21.48 4.17 7.41
CA GLY A 11 -21.73 4.12 8.85
C GLY A 11 -21.30 2.88 9.64
N ARG A 12 -20.34 3.08 10.56
CA ARG A 12 -20.45 2.53 11.91
C ARG A 12 -20.96 3.66 12.80
N GLY A 13 -22.23 3.60 13.16
CA GLY A 13 -22.83 4.59 14.07
C GLY A 13 -22.13 4.59 15.42
N ALA A 14 -21.61 5.75 15.80
CA ALA A 14 -21.73 6.36 17.12
C ALA A 14 -21.12 7.77 17.00
N ALA A 15 -21.97 8.76 17.14
CA ALA A 15 -21.61 10.17 17.07
C ALA A 15 -20.66 10.56 18.21
N ALA A 16 -19.63 11.33 17.88
CA ALA A 16 -19.11 12.38 18.74
C ALA A 16 -19.17 13.68 17.94
N ALA A 17 -20.22 14.46 18.19
CA ALA A 17 -20.38 15.80 17.65
C ALA A 17 -19.24 16.68 18.19
N GLY A 18 -18.36 17.17 17.32
CA GLY A 18 -17.32 18.11 17.74
C GLY A 18 -16.06 18.20 16.89
N SER A 19 -15.85 17.35 15.88
CA SER A 19 -14.78 17.57 14.90
C SER A 19 -15.30 17.40 13.48
N SER A 20 -14.87 18.28 12.59
CA SER A 20 -14.98 18.13 11.14
C SER A 20 -14.11 16.95 10.70
N ALA A 21 -14.42 15.74 11.19
CA ALA A 21 -13.59 14.55 11.10
C ALA A 21 -13.67 13.99 9.69
N ALA A 22 -12.91 14.61 8.81
CA ALA A 22 -12.48 13.99 7.57
C ALA A 22 -11.99 12.57 7.89
N GLY A 23 -12.59 11.58 7.24
CA GLY A 23 -12.20 10.19 7.42
C GLY A 23 -10.74 9.94 7.02
N PRO A 24 -10.16 8.80 7.42
CA PRO A 24 -8.75 8.53 7.23
C PRO A 24 -8.36 8.60 5.75
N GLU A 25 -7.16 9.11 5.50
CA GLU A 25 -6.58 9.14 4.17
C GLU A 25 -6.26 7.72 3.70
N VAL A 26 -6.49 7.44 2.41
CA VAL A 26 -6.24 6.14 1.77
C VAL A 26 -5.65 6.34 0.38
N ALA A 27 -5.00 5.30 -0.14
CA ALA A 27 -4.58 5.23 -1.53
C ALA A 27 -5.46 4.24 -2.31
N ILE A 28 -6.07 4.66 -3.40
CA ILE A 28 -6.94 3.83 -4.24
C ILE A 28 -6.27 3.56 -5.58
N LYS A 29 -5.95 2.29 -5.84
CA LYS A 29 -5.49 1.81 -7.15
C LYS A 29 -6.69 1.36 -7.97
N VAL A 30 -7.01 2.14 -9.01
CA VAL A 30 -8.04 1.81 -10.00
C VAL A 30 -7.40 1.02 -11.13
N ILE A 31 -7.90 -0.19 -11.34
CA ILE A 31 -7.47 -1.12 -12.39
C ILE A 31 -8.25 -0.82 -13.66
N ARG A 32 -7.58 -0.82 -14.83
CA ARG A 32 -8.26 -0.59 -16.12
C ARG A 32 -9.32 -1.69 -16.36
N ALA A 33 -10.47 -1.30 -16.89
CA ALA A 33 -11.59 -2.20 -17.17
C ALA A 33 -11.30 -3.06 -18.42
N ASN A 34 -10.39 -4.02 -18.28
CA ASN A 34 -10.16 -5.09 -19.25
C ASN A 34 -9.80 -6.39 -18.54
N GLU A 35 -10.01 -7.51 -19.22
CA GLU A 35 -9.91 -8.84 -18.62
C GLU A 35 -8.50 -9.17 -18.12
N THR A 36 -7.47 -8.85 -18.90
CA THR A 36 -6.06 -9.13 -18.54
C THR A 36 -5.65 -8.42 -17.26
N MET A 37 -6.00 -7.12 -17.14
CA MET A 37 -5.68 -6.33 -15.94
C MET A 37 -6.51 -6.78 -14.74
N TYR A 38 -7.76 -7.21 -14.96
CA TYR A 38 -8.61 -7.75 -13.91
C TYR A 38 -8.04 -9.06 -13.33
N LYS A 39 -7.65 -10.01 -14.18
CA LYS A 39 -6.97 -11.25 -13.73
C LYS A 39 -5.67 -10.94 -12.98
N ALA A 40 -4.86 -10.02 -13.49
CA ALA A 40 -3.64 -9.59 -12.79
C ALA A 40 -3.95 -8.97 -11.41
N ALA A 41 -5.00 -8.17 -11.30
CA ALA A 41 -5.42 -7.56 -10.03
C ALA A 41 -6.00 -8.58 -9.04
N GLN A 42 -6.65 -9.64 -9.51
CA GLN A 42 -7.07 -10.76 -8.65
C GLN A 42 -5.86 -11.49 -8.07
N THR A 43 -4.83 -11.76 -8.88
CA THR A 43 -3.57 -12.35 -8.41
C THR A 43 -2.89 -11.43 -7.39
N GLU A 44 -2.83 -10.12 -7.68
CA GLU A 44 -2.28 -9.12 -6.75
C GLU A 44 -3.06 -9.10 -5.42
N GLN A 45 -4.40 -9.08 -5.47
CA GLN A 45 -5.25 -9.16 -4.27
C GLN A 45 -4.95 -10.43 -3.46
N ALA A 46 -4.85 -11.58 -4.11
CA ALA A 46 -4.61 -12.86 -3.43
C ALA A 46 -3.25 -12.86 -2.71
N ILE A 47 -2.20 -12.36 -3.39
CA ILE A 47 -0.86 -12.22 -2.82
C ILE A 47 -0.90 -11.26 -1.61
N LEU A 48 -1.48 -10.07 -1.77
CA LEU A 48 -1.54 -9.07 -0.71
C LEU A 48 -2.32 -9.57 0.51
N ARG A 49 -3.44 -10.25 0.32
CA ARG A 49 -4.19 -10.86 1.43
C ARG A 49 -3.37 -11.91 2.16
N LYS A 50 -2.66 -12.77 1.44
CA LYS A 50 -1.74 -13.76 2.04
C LYS A 50 -0.66 -13.09 2.88
N LEU A 51 -0.04 -12.02 2.37
CA LEU A 51 1.00 -11.28 3.07
C LEU A 51 0.46 -10.54 4.31
N CYS A 52 -0.72 -9.93 4.21
CA CYS A 52 -1.36 -9.26 5.35
C CYS A 52 -1.74 -10.25 6.45
N ASN A 53 -2.32 -11.40 6.08
CA ASN A 53 -2.74 -12.42 7.05
C ASN A 53 -1.54 -13.09 7.75
N SER A 54 -0.33 -13.03 7.17
CA SER A 54 0.90 -13.52 7.76
C SER A 54 1.72 -12.44 8.49
N ASP A 55 1.21 -11.20 8.55
CA ASP A 55 1.82 -10.06 9.26
C ASP A 55 0.78 -9.32 10.12
N LEU A 56 0.24 -10.00 11.12
CA LEU A 56 -0.79 -9.44 12.02
C LEU A 56 -0.29 -8.24 12.83
N GLU A 57 1.02 -8.16 13.06
CA GLU A 57 1.65 -7.12 13.86
C GLU A 57 2.16 -5.93 13.01
N ASN A 58 1.97 -5.97 11.69
CA ASN A 58 2.41 -4.95 10.74
C ASN A 58 3.90 -4.59 10.83
N ARG A 59 4.77 -5.61 10.88
CA ARG A 59 6.23 -5.46 11.04
C ARG A 59 7.04 -5.99 9.88
N LYS A 60 6.41 -6.34 8.75
CA LYS A 60 7.12 -6.92 7.59
C LYS A 60 7.37 -5.93 6.46
N HIS A 61 6.99 -4.66 6.64
CA HIS A 61 7.23 -3.59 5.65
C HIS A 61 6.65 -3.91 4.25
N CYS A 62 5.53 -4.64 4.21
CA CYS A 62 4.74 -4.82 2.99
C CYS A 62 3.47 -3.98 3.09
N ILE A 63 3.07 -3.36 1.98
CA ILE A 63 1.88 -2.50 1.92
C ILE A 63 0.62 -3.29 2.30
N ARG A 64 -0.25 -2.68 3.11
CA ARG A 64 -1.50 -3.29 3.52
C ARG A 64 -2.62 -3.01 2.55
N LEU A 65 -3.28 -4.08 2.10
CA LEU A 65 -4.54 -4.00 1.39
C LEU A 65 -5.69 -3.91 2.41
N LEU A 66 -6.35 -2.77 2.47
CA LEU A 66 -7.44 -2.49 3.41
C LEU A 66 -8.79 -3.03 2.89
N ARG A 67 -9.07 -2.84 1.59
CA ARG A 67 -10.35 -3.23 0.98
C ARG A 67 -10.21 -3.42 -0.52
N VAL A 68 -11.13 -4.17 -1.09
CA VAL A 68 -11.33 -4.27 -2.53
C VAL A 68 -12.80 -4.01 -2.83
N PHE A 69 -13.08 -3.24 -3.87
CA PHE A 69 -14.44 -3.03 -4.38
C PHE A 69 -14.41 -2.89 -5.90
N GLU A 70 -15.59 -2.99 -6.53
CA GLU A 70 -15.76 -2.71 -7.95
C GLU A 70 -16.56 -1.42 -8.14
N PHE A 71 -16.15 -0.59 -9.08
CA PHE A 71 -16.88 0.62 -9.46
C PHE A 71 -16.82 0.81 -10.97
N ARG A 72 -18.00 0.86 -11.63
CA ARG A 72 -18.12 1.04 -13.09
C ARG A 72 -17.21 0.08 -13.89
N LYS A 73 -17.22 -1.21 -13.55
CA LYS A 73 -16.38 -2.27 -14.15
C LYS A 73 -14.87 -2.14 -13.89
N HIS A 74 -14.46 -1.25 -13.00
CA HIS A 74 -13.08 -1.15 -12.53
C HIS A 74 -12.95 -1.80 -11.17
N MET A 75 -12.03 -2.74 -11.05
CA MET A 75 -11.58 -3.25 -9.75
C MET A 75 -10.73 -2.17 -9.07
N CYS A 76 -11.04 -1.88 -7.81
CA CYS A 76 -10.39 -0.86 -7.00
C CYS A 76 -9.79 -1.51 -5.75
N LEU A 77 -8.48 -1.35 -5.59
CA LEU A 77 -7.73 -1.82 -4.42
C LEU A 77 -7.45 -0.61 -3.51
N VAL A 78 -7.86 -0.69 -2.25
CA VAL A 78 -7.68 0.36 -1.24
C VAL A 78 -6.52 -0.02 -0.33
N PHE A 79 -5.53 0.85 -0.24
CA PHE A 79 -4.32 0.67 0.55
C PHE A 79 -4.21 1.71 1.66
N GLU A 80 -3.38 1.41 2.65
CA GLU A 80 -2.92 2.43 3.60
C GLU A 80 -2.20 3.58 2.85
N PRO A 81 -2.30 4.81 3.35
CA PRO A 81 -1.61 5.93 2.75
C PRO A 81 -0.11 5.80 3.00
N MET A 82 0.68 5.95 1.94
CA MET A 82 2.14 6.04 2.03
C MET A 82 2.60 7.44 1.63
N ASP A 83 3.79 7.81 2.09
CA ASP A 83 4.49 9.01 1.67
C ASP A 83 5.27 8.76 0.36
N MET A 84 6.15 9.70 0.02
CA MET A 84 6.95 9.66 -1.20
C MET A 84 7.75 8.36 -1.35
N ASN A 85 7.90 7.89 -2.59
CA ASN A 85 8.75 6.75 -2.89
C ASN A 85 10.25 7.12 -2.84
N LEU A 86 11.12 6.11 -2.80
CA LEU A 86 12.59 6.32 -2.70
C LEU A 86 13.19 7.09 -3.89
N ARG A 87 12.58 7.06 -5.09
CA ARG A 87 13.04 7.85 -6.25
C ARG A 87 12.80 9.34 -6.01
N ASP A 88 11.65 9.70 -5.45
CA ASP A 88 11.36 11.11 -5.14
C ASP A 88 12.17 11.59 -3.93
N LEU A 89 12.39 10.71 -2.95
CA LEU A 89 13.26 10.98 -1.81
C LEU A 89 14.71 11.26 -2.25
N THR A 90 15.27 10.44 -3.14
CA THR A 90 16.63 10.66 -3.68
C THR A 90 16.73 11.94 -4.51
N LYS A 91 15.70 12.30 -5.30
CA LYS A 91 15.65 13.59 -6.00
C LYS A 91 15.61 14.78 -5.03
N LYS A 92 14.83 14.67 -3.95
CA LYS A 92 14.60 15.76 -2.99
C LYS A 92 15.81 15.99 -2.07
N TYR A 93 16.42 14.93 -1.56
CA TYR A 93 17.47 15.03 -0.53
C TYR A 93 18.86 14.57 -0.98
N GLY A 94 18.96 13.82 -2.09
CA GLY A 94 20.20 13.21 -2.56
C GLY A 94 20.76 13.82 -3.85
N ARG A 95 20.29 15.00 -4.26
CA ARG A 95 20.65 15.61 -5.56
C ARG A 95 22.18 15.71 -5.71
N ASN A 96 22.72 14.92 -6.64
CA ASN A 96 24.15 14.79 -6.98
C ASN A 96 25.08 14.26 -5.87
N LYS A 97 24.56 13.89 -4.69
CA LYS A 97 25.37 13.42 -3.55
C LYS A 97 24.94 12.04 -3.03
N GLY A 98 23.75 11.56 -3.38
CA GLY A 98 23.18 10.35 -2.80
C GLY A 98 22.63 10.57 -1.39
N LEU A 99 22.15 9.50 -0.77
CA LEU A 99 21.63 9.52 0.61
C LEU A 99 22.75 9.21 1.60
N ASN A 100 22.58 9.66 2.85
CA ASN A 100 23.46 9.26 3.94
C ASN A 100 23.49 7.73 4.07
N VAL A 101 24.69 7.15 4.20
CA VAL A 101 24.91 5.71 4.34
C VAL A 101 24.10 5.09 5.48
N THR A 102 23.89 5.81 6.58
CA THR A 102 23.04 5.37 7.69
C THR A 102 21.60 5.19 7.25
N ALA A 103 21.06 6.12 6.45
CA ALA A 103 19.71 6.01 5.91
C ALA A 103 19.61 4.84 4.91
N VAL A 104 20.62 4.67 4.05
CA VAL A 104 20.70 3.52 3.14
C VAL A 104 20.66 2.20 3.93
N ALA A 105 21.47 2.06 4.98
CA ALA A 105 21.49 0.87 5.82
C ALA A 105 20.12 0.59 6.49
N MET A 106 19.43 1.63 6.96
CA MET A 106 18.07 1.49 7.51
C MET A 106 17.07 1.00 6.47
N TYR A 107 17.05 1.57 5.27
CA TYR A 107 16.16 1.12 4.19
C TYR A 107 16.49 -0.30 3.75
N THR A 108 17.77 -0.66 3.65
CA THR A 108 18.20 -2.03 3.35
C THR A 108 17.72 -3.01 4.41
N ALA A 109 17.81 -2.68 5.70
CA ALA A 109 17.32 -3.54 6.77
C ALA A 109 15.80 -3.78 6.65
N GLN A 110 15.02 -2.71 6.40
CA GLN A 110 13.57 -2.81 6.19
C GLN A 110 13.23 -3.66 4.96
N LEU A 111 13.93 -3.44 3.83
CA LEU A 111 13.77 -4.24 2.62
C LEU A 111 14.09 -5.72 2.85
N MET A 112 15.16 -6.02 3.59
CA MET A 112 15.53 -7.41 3.91
C MET A 112 14.49 -8.11 4.78
N VAL A 113 13.83 -7.38 5.69
CA VAL A 113 12.70 -7.91 6.46
C VAL A 113 11.52 -8.23 5.53
N ALA A 114 11.17 -7.34 4.60
CA ALA A 114 10.12 -7.57 3.62
C ALA A 114 10.43 -8.76 2.69
N LEU A 115 11.63 -8.82 2.11
CA LEU A 115 12.06 -9.90 1.23
C LEU A 115 12.05 -11.26 1.94
N ARG A 116 12.43 -11.31 3.22
CA ARG A 116 12.33 -12.52 4.04
C ARG A 116 10.88 -12.94 4.24
N HIS A 117 9.97 -11.99 4.42
CA HIS A 117 8.53 -12.25 4.54
C HIS A 117 7.95 -12.81 3.24
N LEU A 118 8.29 -12.21 2.10
CA LEU A 118 7.91 -12.69 0.77
C LEU A 118 8.39 -14.13 0.56
N ARG A 119 9.66 -14.41 0.83
CA ARG A 119 10.25 -15.76 0.73
C ARG A 119 9.52 -16.78 1.58
N LYS A 120 9.23 -16.47 2.86
CA LYS A 120 8.49 -17.37 3.76
C LYS A 120 7.09 -17.71 3.26
N ASN A 121 6.48 -16.78 2.51
CA ASN A 121 5.17 -16.97 1.90
C ASN A 121 5.23 -17.52 0.46
N GLY A 122 6.42 -17.87 -0.05
CA GLY A 122 6.58 -18.35 -1.43
C GLY A 122 6.16 -17.31 -2.48
N VAL A 123 6.33 -16.02 -2.18
CA VAL A 123 6.00 -14.91 -3.08
C VAL A 123 7.28 -14.34 -3.67
N LEU A 124 7.29 -14.16 -4.99
CA LEU A 124 8.32 -13.43 -5.72
C LEU A 124 7.79 -12.04 -6.09
N HIS A 125 8.57 -10.99 -5.85
CA HIS A 125 8.29 -9.66 -6.37
C HIS A 125 9.00 -9.54 -7.73
N ALA A 126 8.26 -9.18 -8.78
CA ALA A 126 8.73 -9.11 -10.17
C ALA A 126 8.81 -7.66 -10.65
#